data_AF-A0A1Q3X6F5-F1
#
_entry.id   AF-A0A1Q3X6F5-F1
#
_cell.length_a   1.000
_cell.length_b   1.000
_cell.length_c   1.000
_cell.angle_alpha   90.00
_cell.angle_beta   90.00
_cell.angle_gamma   90.00
#
_symmetry.space_group_name_H-M   'P 1'
#
loop_
_entity.id
_entity.type
_entity.pdbx_description
1 polymer ?
#
loop_
_entity_poly.entity_id
_entity_poly.type
_entity_poly.pdbx_seq_one_letter_code
_entity_poly.pdbx_strand_id
1 'polypeptide(L)'
;MPFSIEILTTDKNLIPALNAAIQPLNNVQNEFHFLLANDRLMPEALSFTQDQYTNSEIYEWLKEYKVRAKGIRRFVILVINKPLSGQLKNLFGGHRATEGFAWFTTEIFDDSQITPFLFDKIRFCRYYLVRYILSFVNPAIKSHPTSGCMFDDKIYKKEILLSLETGKLCDGCAKGLREADLYNTDIDHAIKSMLYVVSNQLPKALVMKGGGAKGLAIVGAIKVLEKYFTFDTFAGTSAGAVAATLLGAGYSSSELERILSKKNFVDFKDGYLKRIRNIIARGAWHSGKPFLIWLEDLLIAKLHHRVGNIKMKDLPQRTIVYASTVGAGFLTFDSLGQRQETDAAFATRCSMSIPIFFIPPEIEGAAVYDGGLGNNFPLRTFIADNHSKLSIGLYLVSDVKKNGGLVRDLMDIVTDTDERTTVDQNLDKIVIIDPRPIKTTQFDLTDDEKQYLLQAGKVGALVYLNKHHGDLRITDENVNSEIHKLDLLKKKIYG
;
A
#
# COMPACT_ATOMS: atom_id res chain seq x y z
N MET A 1 -21.07 -13.71 -25.89
CA MET A 1 -21.86 -13.08 -24.81
C MET A 1 -21.22 -13.45 -23.50
N PRO A 2 -21.03 -12.49 -22.58
CA PRO A 2 -20.38 -12.76 -21.31
C PRO A 2 -21.14 -13.80 -20.48
N PHE A 3 -20.40 -14.64 -19.76
CA PHE A 3 -20.95 -15.51 -18.74
C PHE A 3 -21.38 -14.67 -17.54
N SER A 4 -22.69 -14.56 -17.34
CA SER A 4 -23.27 -13.91 -16.16
C SER A 4 -23.06 -14.77 -14.91
N ILE A 5 -22.51 -14.16 -13.86
CA ILE A 5 -22.24 -14.79 -12.56
C ILE A 5 -22.98 -14.00 -11.50
N GLU A 6 -24.04 -14.60 -10.99
CA GLU A 6 -24.87 -13.98 -9.98
C GLU A 6 -24.32 -14.27 -8.58
N ILE A 7 -24.20 -13.21 -7.79
CA ILE A 7 -23.68 -13.25 -6.43
C ILE A 7 -24.82 -12.89 -5.47
N LEU A 8 -25.05 -13.78 -4.52
CA LEU A 8 -26.05 -13.66 -3.46
C LEU A 8 -25.34 -13.51 -2.11
N THR A 9 -26.02 -12.89 -1.15
CA THR A 9 -25.55 -12.87 0.24
C THR A 9 -26.69 -13.03 1.23
N THR A 10 -26.44 -13.73 2.34
CA THR A 10 -27.37 -13.82 3.48
C THR A 10 -27.24 -12.63 4.43
N ASP A 11 -26.26 -11.75 4.22
CA ASP A 11 -26.01 -10.57 5.05
C ASP A 11 -25.86 -9.29 4.21
N LYS A 12 -26.68 -8.29 4.53
CA LYS A 12 -26.64 -6.96 3.91
C LYS A 12 -25.31 -6.25 4.15
N ASN A 13 -24.65 -6.50 5.27
CA ASN A 13 -23.37 -5.86 5.60
C ASN A 13 -22.22 -6.34 4.71
N LEU A 14 -22.38 -7.46 3.99
CA LEU A 14 -21.40 -7.93 3.02
C LEU A 14 -21.51 -7.24 1.66
N ILE A 15 -22.64 -6.61 1.34
CA ILE A 15 -22.90 -6.00 0.03
C ILE A 15 -21.79 -5.00 -0.38
N PRO A 16 -21.34 -4.06 0.49
CA PRO A 16 -20.25 -3.15 0.12
C PRO A 16 -18.93 -3.87 -0.19
N ALA A 17 -18.56 -4.87 0.61
CA ALA A 17 -17.33 -5.64 0.42
C ALA A 17 -17.38 -6.50 -0.85
N LEU A 18 -18.55 -7.09 -1.15
CA LEU A 18 -18.76 -7.86 -2.38
C LEU A 18 -18.69 -6.96 -3.62
N ASN A 19 -19.32 -5.79 -3.58
CA ASN A 19 -19.17 -4.80 -4.65
C ASN A 19 -17.69 -4.44 -4.87
N ALA A 20 -16.95 -4.12 -3.80
CA ALA A 20 -15.52 -3.81 -3.90
C ALA A 20 -14.66 -4.99 -4.41
N ALA A 21 -15.07 -6.24 -4.15
CA ALA A 21 -14.40 -7.43 -4.65
C ALA A 21 -14.68 -7.67 -6.15
N ILE A 22 -15.93 -7.44 -6.57
CA ILE A 22 -16.45 -7.64 -7.94
C ILE A 22 -15.87 -6.61 -8.92
N GLN A 23 -15.87 -5.33 -8.54
CA GLN A 23 -15.57 -4.24 -9.46
C GLN A 23 -14.24 -4.43 -10.22
N PRO A 24 -13.11 -4.74 -9.55
CA PRO A 24 -11.85 -4.94 -10.26
C PRO A 24 -11.87 -6.16 -11.19
N LEU A 25 -12.59 -7.23 -10.84
CA LEU A 25 -12.71 -8.43 -11.70
C LEU A 25 -13.48 -8.13 -12.99
N ASN A 26 -14.53 -7.30 -12.91
CA ASN A 26 -15.27 -6.86 -14.10
C ASN A 26 -14.49 -5.83 -14.93
N ASN A 27 -13.60 -5.04 -14.33
CA ASN A 27 -12.87 -3.99 -15.04
C ASN A 27 -11.71 -4.53 -15.90
N VAL A 28 -11.16 -5.69 -15.56
CA VAL A 28 -9.95 -6.23 -16.24
C VAL A 28 -10.24 -7.24 -17.35
N GLN A 29 -11.51 -7.63 -17.54
CA GLN A 29 -11.92 -8.60 -18.55
C GLN A 29 -13.43 -8.50 -18.82
N ASN A 30 -13.89 -9.02 -19.97
CA ASN A 30 -15.28 -8.91 -20.41
C ASN A 30 -16.03 -10.25 -20.47
N GLU A 31 -15.39 -11.39 -20.20
CA GLU A 31 -16.00 -12.72 -20.42
C GLU A 31 -16.81 -13.23 -19.25
N PHE A 32 -16.47 -12.83 -18.03
CA PHE A 32 -17.12 -13.21 -16.79
C PHE A 32 -17.71 -11.97 -16.14
N HIS A 33 -19.02 -11.78 -16.24
CA HIS A 33 -19.69 -10.63 -15.67
C HIS A 33 -20.25 -10.97 -14.29
N PHE A 34 -19.58 -10.51 -13.23
CA PHE A 34 -20.00 -10.69 -11.85
C PHE A 34 -21.00 -9.62 -11.46
N LEU A 35 -22.16 -9.99 -10.96
CA LEU A 35 -23.20 -9.07 -10.52
C LEU A 35 -23.83 -9.53 -9.21
N LEU A 36 -24.16 -8.58 -8.34
CA LEU A 36 -25.06 -8.87 -7.23
C LEU A 36 -26.47 -9.14 -7.78
N ALA A 37 -27.19 -10.06 -7.14
CA ALA A 37 -28.59 -10.27 -7.45
C ALA A 37 -29.39 -8.97 -7.29
N ASN A 38 -30.37 -8.78 -8.16
CA ASN A 38 -31.19 -7.57 -8.19
C ASN A 38 -32.10 -7.44 -6.95
N ASP A 39 -32.73 -6.27 -6.81
CA ASP A 39 -33.59 -5.93 -5.67
C ASP A 39 -34.79 -6.87 -5.48
N ARG A 40 -35.16 -7.63 -6.52
CA ARG A 40 -36.21 -8.64 -6.41
C ARG A 40 -35.71 -9.93 -5.76
N LEU A 41 -34.47 -10.34 -6.03
CA LEU A 41 -33.94 -11.66 -5.66
C LEU A 41 -33.03 -11.63 -4.45
N MET A 42 -32.33 -10.52 -4.21
CA MET A 42 -31.49 -10.35 -3.02
C MET A 42 -32.28 -10.52 -1.70
N PRO A 43 -33.54 -10.04 -1.58
CA PRO A 43 -34.35 -10.28 -0.38
C PRO A 43 -34.59 -11.77 -0.06
N GLU A 44 -34.64 -12.65 -1.07
CA GLU A 44 -34.77 -14.10 -0.85
C GLU A 44 -33.50 -14.70 -0.22
N ALA A 45 -32.32 -14.24 -0.64
CA ALA A 45 -31.06 -14.66 -0.03
C ALA A 45 -30.94 -14.16 1.42
N LEU A 46 -31.38 -12.93 1.67
CA LEU A 46 -31.33 -12.31 3.00
C LEU A 46 -32.32 -12.93 3.99
N SER A 47 -33.40 -13.57 3.51
CA SER A 47 -34.34 -14.28 4.38
C SER A 47 -33.87 -15.70 4.73
N PHE A 48 -32.93 -16.26 3.96
CA PHE A 48 -32.30 -17.53 4.26
C PHE A 48 -31.31 -17.35 5.43
N THR A 49 -31.81 -17.56 6.64
CA THR A 49 -31.08 -17.33 7.89
C THR A 49 -30.99 -18.61 8.71
N GLN A 50 -29.76 -18.95 9.12
CA GLN A 50 -29.44 -20.09 9.98
C GLN A 50 -28.33 -19.68 10.96
N ASP A 51 -28.26 -20.35 12.11
CA ASP A 51 -27.13 -20.20 13.05
C ASP A 51 -25.86 -20.82 12.48
N GLN A 52 -26.01 -21.95 11.78
CA GLN A 52 -24.98 -22.65 11.06
C GLN A 52 -25.59 -23.32 9.83
N TYR A 53 -24.89 -23.30 8.69
CA TYR A 53 -25.39 -23.83 7.42
C TYR A 53 -24.70 -25.15 7.04
N THR A 54 -25.44 -26.15 6.61
CA THR A 54 -24.86 -27.33 5.97
C THR A 54 -24.68 -27.10 4.46
N ASN A 55 -23.71 -27.82 3.87
CA ASN A 55 -23.52 -27.80 2.42
C ASN A 55 -24.76 -28.31 1.66
N SER A 56 -25.49 -29.28 2.23
CA SER A 56 -26.69 -29.85 1.63
C SER A 56 -27.85 -28.85 1.63
N GLU A 57 -28.07 -28.13 2.74
CA GLU A 57 -29.10 -27.10 2.84
C GLU A 57 -28.84 -25.95 1.86
N ILE A 58 -27.60 -25.47 1.78
CA ILE A 58 -27.24 -24.41 0.83
C ILE A 58 -27.47 -24.87 -0.60
N TYR A 59 -27.08 -26.10 -0.93
CA TYR A 59 -27.24 -26.65 -2.27
C TYR A 59 -28.71 -26.79 -2.66
N GLU A 60 -29.55 -27.35 -1.80
CA GLU A 60 -30.99 -27.46 -2.06
C GLU A 60 -31.64 -26.07 -2.17
N TRP A 61 -31.28 -25.13 -1.30
CA TRP A 61 -31.75 -23.75 -1.39
C TRP A 61 -31.35 -23.09 -2.72
N LEU A 62 -30.11 -23.27 -3.19
CA LEU A 62 -29.63 -22.75 -4.48
C LEU A 62 -30.36 -23.34 -5.68
N LYS A 63 -30.72 -24.62 -5.62
CA LYS A 63 -31.55 -25.27 -6.65
C LYS A 63 -32.93 -24.64 -6.72
N GLU A 64 -33.60 -24.53 -5.59
CA GLU A 64 -34.92 -23.91 -5.54
C GLU A 64 -34.87 -22.44 -5.97
N TYR A 65 -33.81 -21.72 -5.58
CA TYR A 65 -33.55 -20.35 -5.99
C TYR A 65 -33.51 -20.22 -7.51
N LYS A 66 -32.75 -21.08 -8.24
CA LYS A 66 -32.71 -21.04 -9.71
C LYS A 66 -34.09 -21.27 -10.33
N VAL A 67 -34.91 -22.13 -9.74
CA VAL A 67 -36.30 -22.38 -10.21
C VAL A 67 -37.17 -21.13 -10.01
N ARG A 68 -37.11 -20.49 -8.84
CA ARG A 68 -37.91 -19.30 -8.51
C ARG A 68 -37.49 -18.06 -9.29
N ALA A 69 -36.19 -17.86 -9.46
CA ALA A 69 -35.62 -16.65 -10.02
C ALA A 69 -35.95 -16.44 -11.51
N LYS A 70 -36.31 -17.51 -12.22
CA LYS A 70 -36.61 -17.58 -13.67
C LYS A 70 -35.44 -17.04 -14.55
N GLY A 71 -35.42 -17.43 -15.82
CA GLY A 71 -34.37 -17.05 -16.78
C GLY A 71 -33.09 -17.89 -16.68
N ILE A 72 -32.15 -17.65 -17.60
CA ILE A 72 -30.90 -18.42 -17.70
C ILE A 72 -29.88 -17.87 -16.69
N ARG A 73 -29.63 -18.63 -15.62
CA ARG A 73 -28.65 -18.33 -14.57
C ARG A 73 -27.60 -19.43 -14.55
N ARG A 74 -26.55 -19.24 -15.36
CA ARG A 74 -25.54 -20.28 -15.55
C ARG A 74 -24.74 -20.52 -14.27
N PHE A 75 -24.26 -19.44 -13.65
CA PHE A 75 -23.41 -19.51 -12.47
C PHE A 75 -23.99 -18.67 -11.33
N VAL A 76 -24.08 -19.26 -10.14
CA VAL A 76 -24.59 -18.62 -8.92
C VAL A 76 -23.64 -18.90 -7.76
N ILE A 77 -23.25 -17.86 -7.05
CA ILE A 77 -22.35 -17.93 -5.89
C ILE A 77 -23.07 -17.32 -4.67
N LEU A 78 -23.23 -18.10 -3.59
CA LEU A 78 -23.79 -17.62 -2.32
C LEU A 78 -22.69 -17.29 -1.30
N VAL A 79 -22.69 -16.08 -0.77
CA VAL A 79 -21.76 -15.65 0.29
C VAL A 79 -22.50 -15.53 1.61
N ILE A 80 -21.99 -16.18 2.65
CA ILE A 80 -22.63 -16.18 3.98
C ILE A 80 -21.69 -15.61 5.03
N ASN A 81 -22.24 -15.02 6.10
CA ASN A 81 -21.47 -14.48 7.23
C ASN A 81 -21.48 -15.39 8.47
N LYS A 82 -22.02 -16.61 8.35
CA LYS A 82 -22.20 -17.57 9.44
C LYS A 82 -21.41 -18.86 9.21
N PRO A 83 -21.19 -19.67 10.26
CA PRO A 83 -20.48 -20.93 10.13
C PRO A 83 -21.14 -21.90 9.16
N LEU A 84 -20.31 -22.69 8.50
CA LEU A 84 -20.64 -23.92 7.79
C LEU A 84 -20.48 -25.13 8.72
N SER A 85 -21.30 -26.17 8.57
CA SER A 85 -21.23 -27.37 9.43
C SER A 85 -20.26 -28.45 8.94
N GLY A 86 -19.37 -28.87 9.84
CA GLY A 86 -18.41 -29.98 9.67
C GLY A 86 -16.95 -29.54 9.68
N GLN A 87 -16.04 -30.52 9.57
CA GLN A 87 -14.59 -30.32 9.68
C GLN A 87 -14.04 -29.48 8.50
N LEU A 88 -13.28 -28.42 8.80
CA LEU A 88 -12.63 -27.49 7.84
C LEU A 88 -13.55 -26.73 6.86
N LYS A 89 -14.88 -26.91 6.92
CA LYS A 89 -15.81 -26.24 6.00
C LYS A 89 -15.94 -24.73 6.21
N ASN A 90 -15.54 -24.19 7.36
CA ASN A 90 -15.45 -22.73 7.53
C ASN A 90 -14.25 -22.12 6.78
N LEU A 91 -13.24 -22.93 6.46
CA LEU A 91 -12.13 -22.52 5.59
C LEU A 91 -12.52 -22.64 4.12
N PHE A 92 -13.32 -23.65 3.79
CA PHE A 92 -13.74 -23.99 2.44
C PHE A 92 -15.25 -23.96 2.30
N GLY A 93 -15.72 -22.93 1.59
CA GLY A 93 -16.99 -23.03 0.93
C GLY A 93 -17.12 -24.28 0.05
N GLY A 94 -18.34 -24.62 -0.34
CA GLY A 94 -18.62 -25.75 -1.23
C GLY A 94 -18.93 -25.29 -2.65
N HIS A 95 -18.94 -26.24 -3.58
CA HIS A 95 -19.42 -26.00 -4.94
C HIS A 95 -19.93 -27.27 -5.62
N ARG A 96 -20.77 -27.04 -6.64
CA ARG A 96 -21.25 -28.01 -7.63
C ARG A 96 -21.03 -27.38 -9.00
N ALA A 97 -19.78 -27.44 -9.47
CA ALA A 97 -19.36 -26.68 -10.64
C ALA A 97 -20.11 -27.07 -11.93
N THR A 98 -20.41 -28.36 -12.10
CA THR A 98 -21.22 -28.88 -13.24
C THR A 98 -22.63 -28.29 -13.28
N GLU A 99 -23.17 -27.91 -12.12
CA GLU A 99 -24.50 -27.30 -11.99
C GLU A 99 -24.43 -25.76 -11.87
N GLY A 100 -23.20 -25.22 -11.87
CA GLY A 100 -22.94 -23.80 -11.76
C GLY A 100 -23.32 -23.21 -10.40
N PHE A 101 -23.09 -23.95 -9.31
CA PHE A 101 -23.30 -23.47 -7.95
C PHE A 101 -21.99 -23.41 -7.17
N ALA A 102 -21.81 -22.36 -6.39
CA ALA A 102 -20.77 -22.30 -5.36
C ALA A 102 -21.25 -21.49 -4.15
N TRP A 103 -20.59 -21.66 -3.02
CA TRP A 103 -20.84 -20.87 -1.83
C TRP A 103 -19.61 -20.82 -0.94
N PHE A 104 -19.49 -19.82 -0.08
CA PHE A 104 -18.43 -19.74 0.93
C PHE A 104 -18.82 -18.81 2.08
N THR A 105 -18.14 -18.97 3.23
CA THR A 105 -18.39 -18.16 4.42
C THR A 105 -17.30 -17.11 4.67
N THR A 106 -17.70 -15.95 5.17
CA THR A 106 -16.86 -14.88 5.71
C THR A 106 -16.93 -14.80 7.24
N GLU A 107 -17.41 -15.83 7.93
CA GLU A 107 -17.43 -15.88 9.40
C GLU A 107 -16.02 -15.77 10.00
N ILE A 108 -15.00 -16.27 9.30
CA ILE A 108 -13.59 -16.24 9.74
C ILE A 108 -13.03 -14.82 10.02
N PHE A 109 -13.82 -13.77 9.81
CA PHE A 109 -13.49 -12.36 10.04
C PHE A 109 -14.06 -11.78 11.35
N ASP A 110 -14.79 -12.56 12.16
CA ASP A 110 -15.43 -12.09 13.41
C ASP A 110 -14.55 -12.29 14.67
N ASP A 111 -13.37 -12.90 14.55
CA ASP A 111 -12.46 -13.12 15.68
C ASP A 111 -11.50 -11.94 15.89
N SER A 112 -11.62 -11.31 17.07
CA SER A 112 -10.80 -10.22 17.62
C SER A 112 -9.31 -10.54 17.84
N GLN A 113 -8.82 -11.67 17.30
CA GLN A 113 -7.42 -12.10 17.37
C GLN A 113 -6.73 -12.19 16.00
N ILE A 114 -7.43 -11.90 14.90
CA ILE A 114 -6.79 -11.83 13.58
C ILE A 114 -6.29 -10.41 13.38
N THR A 115 -4.97 -10.25 13.35
CA THR A 115 -4.30 -8.99 12.99
C THR A 115 -5.00 -8.31 11.81
N PRO A 116 -5.41 -7.03 11.90
CA PRO A 116 -6.18 -6.33 10.86
C PRO A 116 -5.53 -6.34 9.47
N PHE A 117 -4.23 -6.61 9.40
CA PHE A 117 -3.40 -6.52 8.20
C PHE A 117 -3.31 -7.80 7.37
N LEU A 118 -3.77 -8.96 7.87
CA LEU A 118 -3.51 -10.24 7.21
C LEU A 118 -4.71 -10.78 6.40
N PHE A 119 -5.94 -10.35 6.70
CA PHE A 119 -7.14 -10.81 6.00
C PHE A 119 -8.08 -9.63 5.72
N ASP A 120 -7.92 -9.03 4.54
CA ASP A 120 -8.92 -8.11 3.99
C ASP A 120 -10.09 -8.94 3.43
N LYS A 121 -11.29 -8.72 3.99
CA LYS A 121 -12.54 -9.36 3.57
C LYS A 121 -12.79 -9.21 2.07
N ILE A 122 -12.41 -8.09 1.48
CA ILE A 122 -12.56 -7.83 0.04
C ILE A 122 -11.66 -8.77 -0.77
N ARG A 123 -10.38 -8.90 -0.41
CA ARG A 123 -9.43 -9.80 -1.10
C ARG A 123 -9.84 -11.25 -0.98
N PHE A 124 -10.33 -11.65 0.20
CA PHE A 124 -10.83 -13.00 0.42
C PHE A 124 -12.04 -13.33 -0.45
N CYS A 125 -13.04 -12.43 -0.50
CA CYS A 125 -14.18 -12.58 -1.41
C CYS A 125 -13.71 -12.68 -2.86
N ARG A 126 -12.83 -11.77 -3.30
CA ARG A 126 -12.28 -11.75 -4.67
C ARG A 126 -11.62 -13.08 -5.04
N TYR A 127 -10.78 -13.60 -4.15
CA TYR A 127 -10.12 -14.88 -4.34
C TYR A 127 -11.10 -16.02 -4.55
N TYR A 128 -12.14 -16.12 -3.72
CA TYR A 128 -13.12 -17.19 -3.83
C TYR A 128 -14.00 -17.04 -5.09
N LEU A 129 -14.37 -15.81 -5.45
CA LEU A 129 -15.06 -15.53 -6.71
C LEU A 129 -14.25 -16.08 -7.89
N VAL A 130 -12.96 -15.74 -7.98
CA VAL A 130 -12.11 -16.23 -9.08
C VAL A 130 -11.87 -17.73 -9.00
N ARG A 131 -11.58 -18.30 -7.82
CA ARG A 131 -11.40 -19.75 -7.64
C ARG A 131 -12.60 -20.52 -8.20
N TYR A 132 -13.82 -20.09 -7.89
CA TYR A 132 -15.02 -20.76 -8.37
C TYR A 132 -15.28 -20.57 -9.85
N ILE A 133 -14.88 -19.43 -10.45
CA ILE A 133 -14.89 -19.29 -11.90
C ILE A 133 -13.99 -20.33 -12.55
N LEU A 134 -12.77 -20.52 -12.04
CA LEU A 134 -11.87 -21.55 -12.57
C LEU A 134 -12.49 -22.95 -12.44
N SER A 135 -13.16 -23.24 -11.32
CA SER A 135 -13.94 -24.48 -11.16
C SER A 135 -15.09 -24.59 -12.16
N PHE A 136 -15.76 -23.49 -12.50
CA PHE A 136 -16.84 -23.49 -13.51
C PHE A 136 -16.32 -23.66 -14.94
N VAL A 137 -15.14 -23.11 -15.24
CA VAL A 137 -14.46 -23.32 -16.53
C VAL A 137 -14.08 -24.80 -16.69
N ASN A 138 -13.47 -25.40 -15.66
CA ASN A 138 -13.19 -26.84 -15.65
C ASN A 138 -13.61 -27.51 -14.32
N PRO A 139 -14.80 -28.13 -14.29
CA PRO A 139 -15.30 -28.85 -13.11
C PRO A 139 -14.49 -30.09 -12.70
N ALA A 140 -13.62 -30.60 -13.59
CA ALA A 140 -12.79 -31.76 -13.32
C ALA A 140 -11.60 -31.43 -12.40
N ILE A 141 -11.16 -30.17 -12.35
CA ILE A 141 -10.07 -29.75 -11.47
C ILE A 141 -10.52 -29.84 -10.01
N LYS A 142 -9.84 -30.65 -9.23
CA LYS A 142 -10.07 -30.81 -7.78
C LYS A 142 -9.02 -30.07 -6.98
N SER A 143 -9.33 -29.81 -5.71
CA SER A 143 -8.31 -29.34 -4.78
C SER A 143 -7.20 -30.37 -4.64
N HIS A 144 -5.97 -29.92 -4.41
CA HIS A 144 -4.79 -30.77 -4.27
C HIS A 144 -3.71 -30.11 -3.38
N PRO A 145 -2.74 -30.85 -2.81
CA PRO A 145 -1.79 -30.29 -1.85
C PRO A 145 -0.60 -29.66 -2.59
N THR A 146 -0.79 -28.48 -3.19
CA THR A 146 0.28 -27.72 -3.87
C THR A 146 0.24 -26.28 -3.44
N SER A 147 1.15 -25.97 -2.51
CA SER A 147 1.25 -24.67 -1.84
C SER A 147 1.25 -23.50 -2.83
N GLY A 148 0.38 -22.52 -2.57
CA GLY A 148 0.24 -21.32 -3.40
C GLY A 148 -0.61 -21.48 -4.67
N CYS A 149 -1.00 -22.71 -5.06
CA CYS A 149 -1.95 -22.90 -6.15
C CYS A 149 -3.33 -22.34 -5.76
N MET A 150 -4.08 -21.81 -6.74
CA MET A 150 -5.49 -21.45 -6.58
C MET A 150 -6.36 -22.65 -6.15
N PHE A 151 -5.96 -23.87 -6.47
CA PHE A 151 -6.63 -25.12 -6.10
C PHE A 151 -5.94 -25.87 -4.97
N ASP A 152 -5.12 -25.19 -4.16
CA ASP A 152 -4.53 -25.84 -2.98
C ASP A 152 -5.61 -26.40 -2.02
N ASP A 153 -5.30 -27.51 -1.33
CA ASP A 153 -6.13 -28.20 -0.31
C ASP A 153 -6.27 -27.42 0.99
N LYS A 154 -5.44 -26.38 1.18
CA LYS A 154 -5.39 -25.38 2.26
C LYS A 154 -5.86 -25.88 3.62
N ILE A 155 -5.22 -26.94 4.06
CA ILE A 155 -5.45 -27.54 5.36
C ILE A 155 -5.15 -26.51 6.47
N TYR A 156 -4.31 -25.51 6.19
CA TYR A 156 -3.92 -24.44 7.10
C TYR A 156 -4.21 -23.02 6.58
N LYS A 157 -4.61 -22.11 7.48
CA LYS A 157 -4.89 -20.68 7.17
C LYS A 157 -3.74 -19.97 6.45
N LYS A 158 -2.48 -20.34 6.72
CA LYS A 158 -1.29 -19.78 6.09
C LYS A 158 -1.23 -20.06 4.58
N GLU A 159 -1.78 -21.19 4.14
CA GLU A 159 -1.80 -21.58 2.72
C GLU A 159 -2.84 -20.77 1.93
N ILE A 160 -3.93 -20.34 2.58
CA ILE A 160 -4.89 -19.40 1.98
C ILE A 160 -4.19 -18.08 1.62
N LEU A 161 -3.36 -17.56 2.53
CA LEU A 161 -2.60 -16.34 2.30
C LEU A 161 -1.62 -16.49 1.15
N LEU A 162 -0.92 -17.62 1.07
CA LEU A 162 0.02 -17.84 -0.02
C LEU A 162 -0.69 -17.90 -1.39
N SER A 163 -1.85 -18.57 -1.48
CA SER A 163 -2.63 -18.56 -2.73
C SER A 163 -3.21 -17.16 -3.05
N LEU A 164 -3.60 -16.39 -2.02
CA LEU A 164 -4.06 -15.01 -2.15
C LEU A 164 -2.94 -14.11 -2.70
N GLU A 165 -1.73 -14.22 -2.15
CA GLU A 165 -0.58 -13.37 -2.52
C GLU A 165 0.01 -13.72 -3.88
N THR A 166 -0.11 -14.99 -4.29
CA THR A 166 0.52 -15.44 -5.53
C THR A 166 -0.45 -15.46 -6.70
N GLY A 167 -1.74 -15.75 -6.48
CA GLY A 167 -2.73 -15.98 -7.53
C GLY A 167 -2.26 -17.00 -8.58
N LYS A 168 -1.38 -17.94 -8.21
CA LYS A 168 -0.74 -18.86 -9.15
C LYS A 168 -1.58 -20.10 -9.42
N LEU A 169 -1.41 -20.66 -10.61
CA LEU A 169 -1.84 -22.01 -10.94
C LEU A 169 -0.61 -22.90 -11.05
N CYS A 170 -0.68 -24.12 -10.50
CA CYS A 170 0.32 -25.13 -10.82
C CYS A 170 0.17 -25.57 -12.29
N ASP A 171 1.21 -26.22 -12.83
CA ASP A 171 1.22 -26.67 -14.22
C ASP A 171 0.04 -27.59 -14.55
N GLY A 172 -0.35 -28.45 -13.60
CA GLY A 172 -1.51 -29.34 -13.73
C GLY A 172 -2.82 -28.59 -13.88
N CYS A 173 -3.11 -27.61 -13.02
CA CYS A 173 -4.31 -26.79 -13.13
C CYS A 173 -4.31 -25.89 -14.36
N ALA A 174 -3.16 -25.29 -14.70
CA ALA A 174 -3.03 -24.48 -15.89
C ALA A 174 -3.26 -25.31 -17.17
N LYS A 175 -2.75 -26.53 -17.21
CA LYS A 175 -3.02 -27.49 -18.29
C LYS A 175 -4.49 -27.90 -18.32
N GLY A 176 -5.07 -28.27 -17.18
CA GLY A 176 -6.47 -28.67 -17.09
C GLY A 176 -7.41 -27.57 -17.59
N LEU A 177 -7.16 -26.30 -17.25
CA LEU A 177 -7.97 -25.19 -17.76
C LEU A 177 -7.87 -25.06 -19.28
N ARG A 178 -6.67 -25.22 -19.86
CA ARG A 178 -6.47 -25.21 -21.33
C ARG A 178 -7.20 -26.31 -22.07
N GLU A 179 -7.46 -27.43 -21.40
CA GLU A 179 -8.14 -28.60 -21.96
C GLU A 179 -9.67 -28.56 -21.73
N ALA A 180 -10.19 -27.50 -21.11
CA ALA A 180 -11.61 -27.38 -20.82
C ALA A 180 -12.43 -27.00 -22.06
N ASP A 181 -13.66 -27.51 -22.17
CA ASP A 181 -14.57 -27.20 -23.29
C ASP A 181 -14.88 -25.70 -23.41
N LEU A 182 -14.88 -24.98 -22.29
CA LEU A 182 -15.10 -23.53 -22.26
C LEU A 182 -13.86 -22.71 -22.62
N TYR A 183 -12.70 -23.34 -22.78
CA TYR A 183 -11.44 -22.63 -22.97
C TYR A 183 -11.30 -22.10 -24.40
N ASN A 184 -10.90 -20.83 -24.49
CA ASN A 184 -10.50 -20.17 -25.72
C ASN A 184 -9.54 -19.03 -25.37
N THR A 185 -9.04 -18.30 -26.38
CA THR A 185 -8.09 -17.21 -26.18
C THR A 185 -8.63 -16.09 -25.28
N ASP A 186 -9.90 -15.73 -25.40
CA ASP A 186 -10.50 -14.66 -24.60
C ASP A 186 -10.65 -15.09 -23.13
N ILE A 187 -11.03 -16.36 -22.91
CA ILE A 187 -11.12 -16.97 -21.58
C ILE A 187 -9.74 -17.11 -20.93
N ASP A 188 -8.70 -17.44 -21.69
CA ASP A 188 -7.31 -17.43 -21.19
C ASP A 188 -6.89 -16.04 -20.71
N HIS A 189 -7.13 -15.00 -21.51
CA HIS A 189 -6.84 -13.62 -21.12
C HIS A 189 -7.65 -13.21 -19.89
N ALA A 190 -8.95 -13.53 -19.86
CA ALA A 190 -9.80 -13.24 -18.71
C ALA A 190 -9.31 -13.94 -17.43
N ILE A 191 -8.91 -15.21 -17.52
CA ILE A 191 -8.32 -15.97 -16.40
C ILE A 191 -7.04 -15.29 -15.93
N LYS A 192 -6.10 -14.99 -16.83
CA LYS A 192 -4.83 -14.32 -16.47
C LYS A 192 -5.05 -12.97 -15.81
N SER A 193 -5.94 -12.15 -16.35
CA SER A 193 -6.34 -10.86 -15.77
C SER A 193 -6.93 -11.04 -14.38
N MET A 194 -7.90 -11.94 -14.21
CA MET A 194 -8.49 -12.20 -12.88
C MET A 194 -7.47 -12.73 -11.88
N LEU A 195 -6.58 -13.63 -12.28
CA LEU A 195 -5.48 -14.13 -11.44
C LEU A 195 -4.53 -13.02 -11.03
N TYR A 196 -4.24 -12.07 -11.92
CA TYR A 196 -3.47 -10.88 -11.59
C TYR A 196 -4.16 -10.04 -10.50
N VAL A 197 -5.47 -9.78 -10.64
CA VAL A 197 -6.27 -9.05 -9.63
C VAL A 197 -6.38 -9.82 -8.29
N VAL A 198 -6.37 -11.16 -8.33
CA VAL A 198 -6.35 -12.01 -7.12
C VAL A 198 -5.00 -11.98 -6.44
N SER A 199 -3.92 -12.26 -7.20
CA SER A 199 -2.53 -12.20 -6.71
C SER A 199 -2.22 -10.85 -6.11
N ASN A 200 -2.91 -9.82 -6.62
CA ASN A 200 -2.87 -8.47 -6.11
C ASN A 200 -1.40 -8.10 -5.93
N GLN A 201 -0.63 -8.21 -7.04
CA GLN A 201 0.72 -7.66 -7.23
C GLN A 201 0.65 -6.13 -7.07
N LEU A 202 0.16 -5.70 -5.92
CA LEU A 202 0.10 -4.36 -5.47
C LEU A 202 1.45 -4.05 -4.85
N PRO A 203 1.90 -2.81 -5.04
CA PRO A 203 3.03 -2.28 -4.30
C PRO A 203 2.93 -2.60 -2.80
N LYS A 204 3.91 -3.35 -2.31
CA LYS A 204 4.09 -3.68 -0.89
C LYS A 204 5.06 -2.73 -0.21
N ALA A 205 5.85 -2.01 -1.00
CA ALA A 205 6.79 -1.03 -0.51
C ALA A 205 6.39 0.40 -0.88
N LEU A 206 6.63 1.33 0.03
CA LEU A 206 6.53 2.76 -0.22
C LEU A 206 7.91 3.40 -0.08
N VAL A 207 8.40 4.03 -1.15
CA VAL A 207 9.73 4.64 -1.22
C VAL A 207 9.59 6.16 -1.30
N MET A 208 10.10 6.88 -0.32
CA MET A 208 9.79 8.30 -0.11
C MET A 208 11.00 9.20 -0.27
N LYS A 209 10.91 10.19 -1.17
CA LYS A 209 11.94 11.20 -1.37
C LYS A 209 12.11 12.09 -0.13
N GLY A 210 13.32 12.61 0.08
CA GLY A 210 13.55 13.71 1.02
C GLY A 210 12.89 15.02 0.57
N GLY A 211 12.47 15.85 1.54
CA GLY A 211 11.69 17.06 1.26
C GLY A 211 11.75 18.15 2.31
N GLY A 212 12.53 17.99 3.38
CA GLY A 212 12.57 18.93 4.49
C GLY A 212 11.17 19.25 5.02
N ALA A 213 10.80 20.53 5.03
CA ALA A 213 9.48 21.00 5.47
C ALA A 213 8.30 20.48 4.61
N LYS A 214 8.55 19.98 3.40
CA LYS A 214 7.54 19.46 2.45
C LYS A 214 7.00 18.07 2.83
N GLY A 215 7.45 17.48 3.96
CA GLY A 215 7.05 16.14 4.38
C GLY A 215 5.54 15.93 4.55
N LEU A 216 4.77 16.98 4.83
CA LEU A 216 3.29 16.88 4.88
C LEU A 216 2.66 16.51 3.53
N ALA A 217 3.31 16.84 2.41
CA ALA A 217 2.83 16.43 1.09
C ALA A 217 2.97 14.92 0.87
N ILE A 218 4.01 14.29 1.43
CA ILE A 218 4.15 12.83 1.45
C ILE A 218 2.97 12.20 2.21
N VAL A 219 2.60 12.75 3.37
CA VAL A 219 1.46 12.27 4.16
C VAL A 219 0.15 12.38 3.38
N GLY A 220 -0.07 13.50 2.70
CA GLY A 220 -1.26 13.70 1.85
C GLY A 220 -1.43 12.61 0.80
N ALA A 221 -0.33 12.21 0.14
CA ALA A 221 -0.33 11.12 -0.83
C ALA A 221 -0.60 9.76 -0.18
N ILE A 222 0.07 9.45 0.95
CA ILE A 222 -0.13 8.20 1.69
C ILE A 222 -1.60 7.98 2.04
N LYS A 223 -2.28 9.01 2.53
CA LYS A 223 -3.71 8.95 2.91
C LYS A 223 -4.65 8.57 1.77
N VAL A 224 -4.27 8.85 0.53
CA VAL A 224 -5.03 8.43 -0.65
C VAL A 224 -4.64 7.00 -1.02
N LEU A 225 -3.34 6.73 -1.11
CA LEU A 225 -2.82 5.43 -1.54
C LEU A 225 -3.23 4.28 -0.62
N GLU A 226 -3.26 4.49 0.70
CA GLU A 226 -3.63 3.45 1.68
C GLU A 226 -5.08 2.98 1.57
N LYS A 227 -5.94 3.73 0.87
CA LYS A 227 -7.32 3.31 0.58
C LYS A 227 -7.37 2.18 -0.46
N TYR A 228 -6.29 2.01 -1.24
CA TYR A 228 -6.22 1.10 -2.38
C TYR A 228 -5.08 0.08 -2.26
N PHE A 229 -3.98 0.46 -1.60
CA PHE A 229 -2.77 -0.35 -1.44
C PHE A 229 -2.47 -0.65 0.02
N THR A 230 -1.76 -1.74 0.28
CA THR A 230 -1.24 -2.08 1.61
C THR A 230 0.27 -2.17 1.55
N PHE A 231 0.95 -1.40 2.39
CA PHE A 231 2.39 -1.36 2.47
C PHE A 231 2.89 -2.08 3.72
N ASP A 232 3.89 -2.93 3.58
CA ASP A 232 4.58 -3.65 4.66
C ASP A 232 6.09 -3.32 4.71
N THR A 233 6.54 -2.45 3.80
CA THR A 233 7.91 -1.95 3.75
C THR A 233 7.89 -0.46 3.48
N PHE A 234 8.58 0.28 4.35
CA PHE A 234 8.68 1.73 4.23
C PHE A 234 10.14 2.11 4.08
N ALA A 235 10.43 2.88 3.05
CA ALA A 235 11.77 3.28 2.71
C ALA A 235 11.82 4.78 2.47
N GLY A 236 12.89 5.45 2.90
CA GLY A 236 13.01 6.87 2.59
C GLY A 236 14.28 7.56 3.02
N THR A 237 14.39 8.81 2.56
CA THR A 237 15.49 9.74 2.86
C THR A 237 14.94 10.99 3.53
N SER A 238 15.63 11.56 4.52
CA SER A 238 15.27 12.82 5.19
C SER A 238 13.83 12.83 5.71
N ALA A 239 12.97 13.76 5.26
CA ALA A 239 11.54 13.76 5.59
C ALA A 239 10.82 12.43 5.25
N GLY A 240 11.23 11.74 4.18
CA GLY A 240 10.76 10.41 3.84
C GLY A 240 11.22 9.33 4.83
N ALA A 241 12.42 9.46 5.40
CA ALA A 241 12.90 8.56 6.45
C ALA A 241 12.13 8.73 7.77
N VAL A 242 11.71 9.95 8.11
CA VAL A 242 10.82 10.20 9.25
C VAL A 242 9.48 9.49 9.05
N ALA A 243 8.87 9.68 7.88
CA ALA A 243 7.63 9.00 7.54
C ALA A 243 7.81 7.48 7.57
N ALA A 244 8.89 6.96 6.98
CA ALA A 244 9.20 5.53 6.95
C ALA A 244 9.31 4.93 8.35
N THR A 245 10.04 5.59 9.24
CA THR A 245 10.27 5.09 10.61
C THR A 245 9.01 5.13 11.46
N LEU A 246 8.19 6.17 11.34
CA LEU A 246 6.91 6.24 12.07
C LEU A 246 5.91 5.20 11.52
N LEU A 247 5.76 5.07 10.21
CA LEU A 247 4.94 4.02 9.59
C LEU A 247 5.45 2.61 9.98
N GLY A 248 6.77 2.45 9.96
CA GLY A 248 7.51 1.28 10.42
C GLY A 248 7.17 0.84 11.84
N ALA A 249 7.06 1.84 12.74
CA ALA A 249 6.64 1.67 14.13
C ALA A 249 5.14 1.39 14.31
N GLY A 250 4.35 1.40 13.22
CA GLY A 250 2.91 1.14 13.24
C GLY A 250 2.03 2.38 13.41
N TYR A 251 2.57 3.58 13.20
CA TYR A 251 1.72 4.77 13.10
C TYR A 251 0.91 4.76 11.81
N SER A 252 -0.36 5.17 11.89
CA SER A 252 -1.22 5.40 10.74
C SER A 252 -0.90 6.74 10.05
N SER A 253 -1.29 6.88 8.78
CA SER A 253 -1.21 8.13 8.02
C SER A 253 -1.86 9.32 8.73
N SER A 254 -2.97 9.07 9.45
CA SER A 254 -3.72 10.10 10.17
C SER A 254 -3.02 10.50 11.48
N GLU A 255 -2.33 9.56 12.13
CA GLU A 255 -1.42 9.91 13.22
C GLU A 255 -0.21 10.69 12.73
N LEU A 256 0.40 10.30 11.59
CA LEU A 256 1.48 11.05 10.94
C LEU A 256 1.05 12.49 10.64
N GLU A 257 -0.13 12.68 10.04
CA GLU A 257 -0.70 14.01 9.78
C GLU A 257 -0.83 14.81 11.06
N ARG A 258 -1.42 14.24 12.12
CA ARG A 258 -1.60 14.91 13.41
C ARG A 258 -0.27 15.31 14.03
N ILE A 259 0.73 14.43 13.97
CA ILE A 259 2.07 14.69 14.52
C ILE A 259 2.75 15.83 13.76
N LEU A 260 2.77 15.75 12.43
CA LEU A 260 3.51 16.69 11.59
C LEU A 260 2.79 18.04 11.43
N SER A 261 1.45 18.07 11.43
CA SER A 261 0.68 19.33 11.36
C SER A 261 0.82 20.16 12.64
N LYS A 262 0.84 19.50 13.81
CA LYS A 262 1.01 20.19 15.11
C LYS A 262 2.45 20.55 15.43
N LYS A 263 3.43 19.96 14.74
CA LYS A 263 4.83 20.23 15.01
C LYS A 263 5.22 21.61 14.49
N ASN A 264 5.83 22.42 15.35
CA ASN A 264 6.59 23.57 14.91
C ASN A 264 8.01 23.11 14.55
N PHE A 265 8.33 23.04 13.26
CA PHE A 265 9.64 22.59 12.81
C PHE A 265 10.76 23.60 13.14
N VAL A 266 10.41 24.81 13.57
CA VAL A 266 11.34 25.79 14.14
C VAL A 266 11.94 25.29 15.46
N ASP A 267 11.25 24.45 16.24
CA ASP A 267 11.74 23.90 17.51
C ASP A 267 12.98 23.02 17.33
N PHE A 268 13.25 22.55 16.11
CA PHE A 268 14.47 21.82 15.79
C PHE A 268 15.70 22.73 15.63
N LYS A 269 15.52 24.06 15.71
CA LYS A 269 16.59 25.06 15.69
C LYS A 269 17.08 25.35 17.11
N ASP A 270 18.31 24.97 17.44
CA ASP A 270 18.99 25.38 18.67
C ASP A 270 19.15 26.93 18.75
N GLY A 271 18.93 27.51 19.94
CA GLY A 271 18.85 28.96 20.17
C GLY A 271 20.08 29.82 19.82
N TYR A 272 19.85 31.12 19.60
CA TYR A 272 20.75 32.13 19.03
C TYR A 272 22.15 32.23 19.69
N LEU A 273 22.30 32.06 21.01
CA LEU A 273 23.62 32.17 21.67
C LEU A 273 24.53 30.94 21.43
N LYS A 274 23.98 29.75 21.16
CA LYS A 274 24.79 28.56 20.78
C LYS A 274 25.25 28.62 19.32
N ARG A 275 24.65 29.51 18.53
CA ARG A 275 24.83 29.69 17.08
C ARG A 275 26.23 30.18 16.70
N ILE A 276 26.82 31.10 17.49
CA ILE A 276 28.13 31.69 17.18
C ILE A 276 29.28 30.72 17.56
N ARG A 277 29.17 30.05 18.72
CA ARG A 277 30.20 29.11 19.20
C ARG A 277 30.32 27.86 18.33
N ASN A 278 29.20 27.33 17.81
CA ASN A 278 29.19 26.08 17.03
C ASN A 278 29.70 26.27 15.58
N ILE A 279 29.51 27.46 14.99
CA ILE A 279 30.05 27.77 13.65
C ILE A 279 31.57 27.81 13.69
N ILE A 280 32.14 28.53 14.68
CA ILE A 280 33.60 28.73 14.81
C ILE A 280 34.32 27.43 15.19
N ALA A 281 33.66 26.54 15.95
CA ALA A 281 34.27 25.29 16.41
C ALA A 281 34.00 24.05 15.53
N ARG A 282 32.88 23.99 14.78
CA ARG A 282 32.40 22.75 14.14
C ARG A 282 31.68 22.92 12.78
N GLY A 283 31.55 24.14 12.24
CA GLY A 283 31.02 24.36 10.89
C GLY A 283 29.52 24.07 10.66
N ALA A 284 28.69 23.93 11.70
CA ALA A 284 27.24 23.69 11.57
C ALA A 284 26.37 24.43 12.60
N TRP A 285 25.11 24.71 12.23
CA TRP A 285 24.19 25.56 13.02
C TRP A 285 23.49 24.86 14.20
N HIS A 286 23.14 23.58 14.09
CA HIS A 286 22.29 22.88 15.08
C HIS A 286 22.80 21.48 15.43
N SER A 287 22.62 21.05 16.68
CA SER A 287 23.05 19.72 17.15
C SER A 287 22.14 18.59 16.65
N GLY A 288 20.85 18.90 16.42
CA GLY A 288 19.81 17.93 16.08
C GLY A 288 19.46 16.98 17.22
N LYS A 289 19.92 17.24 18.46
CA LYS A 289 19.46 16.53 19.66
C LYS A 289 17.97 16.67 19.92
N PRO A 290 17.33 17.85 19.75
CA PRO A 290 15.89 17.99 19.93
C PRO A 290 15.07 17.11 18.97
N PHE A 291 15.56 16.91 17.75
CA PHE A 291 14.94 16.01 16.79
C PHE A 291 15.05 14.54 17.23
N LEU A 292 16.26 14.13 17.67
CA LEU A 292 16.50 12.76 18.14
C LEU A 292 15.56 12.42 19.30
N ILE A 293 15.51 13.26 20.33
CA ILE A 293 14.63 13.08 21.51
C ILE A 293 13.17 13.02 21.09
N TRP A 294 12.73 13.95 20.22
CA TRP A 294 11.33 13.97 19.74
C TRP A 294 10.94 12.66 19.04
N LEU A 295 11.83 12.09 18.23
CA LEU A 295 11.55 10.83 17.55
C LEU A 295 11.63 9.63 18.49
N GLU A 296 12.57 9.61 19.43
CA GLU A 296 12.66 8.60 20.50
C GLU A 296 11.36 8.56 21.32
N ASP A 297 10.87 9.72 21.76
CA ASP A 297 9.63 9.83 22.53
C ASP A 297 8.43 9.27 21.76
N LEU A 298 8.33 9.55 20.46
CA LEU A 298 7.27 8.98 19.61
C LEU A 298 7.39 7.46 19.51
N LEU A 299 8.59 6.94 19.23
CA LEU A 299 8.80 5.49 19.11
C LEU A 299 8.49 4.75 20.41
N ILE A 300 8.94 5.27 21.55
CA ILE A 300 8.64 4.73 22.88
C ILE A 300 7.14 4.79 23.15
N ALA A 301 6.51 5.93 22.85
CA ALA A 301 5.07 6.13 23.03
C ALA A 301 4.20 5.32 22.05
N LYS A 302 4.75 4.68 21.02
CA LYS A 302 3.99 3.76 20.16
C LYS A 302 4.27 2.30 20.51
N LEU A 303 5.50 1.99 20.88
CA LEU A 303 5.98 0.63 21.14
C LEU A 303 6.08 0.34 22.64
N HIS A 304 5.04 0.75 23.40
CA HIS A 304 4.90 0.77 24.87
C HIS A 304 5.39 -0.46 25.67
N HIS A 305 5.73 -1.56 25.03
CA HIS A 305 6.18 -2.81 25.66
C HIS A 305 7.70 -2.96 25.76
N ARG A 306 8.50 -1.98 25.32
CA ARG A 306 9.96 -2.08 25.33
C ARG A 306 10.62 -1.12 26.31
N VAL A 307 11.54 -1.64 27.12
CA VAL A 307 12.41 -0.87 28.02
C VAL A 307 13.74 -0.63 27.30
N GLY A 308 14.04 0.62 26.97
CA GLY A 308 15.30 1.03 26.31
C GLY A 308 15.12 1.59 24.89
N ASN A 309 16.23 1.88 24.23
CA ASN A 309 16.24 2.46 22.88
C ASN A 309 15.67 1.47 21.84
N ILE A 310 14.69 1.92 21.06
CA ILE A 310 14.09 1.13 19.98
C ILE A 310 15.10 0.98 18.83
N LYS A 311 15.49 -0.26 18.52
CA LYS A 311 16.38 -0.56 17.39
C LYS A 311 15.62 -0.66 16.07
N MET A 312 16.33 -0.59 14.96
CA MET A 312 15.74 -0.81 13.63
C MET A 312 15.03 -2.17 13.52
N LYS A 313 15.62 -3.25 14.04
CA LYS A 313 15.00 -4.60 14.09
C LYS A 313 13.72 -4.68 14.94
N ASP A 314 13.50 -3.72 15.83
CA ASP A 314 12.37 -3.73 16.76
C ASP A 314 11.11 -3.13 16.14
N LEU A 315 11.23 -2.49 14.96
CA LEU A 315 10.12 -1.94 14.21
C LEU A 315 9.22 -3.06 13.66
N PRO A 316 7.90 -3.03 13.91
CA PRO A 316 6.99 -4.08 13.46
C PRO A 316 6.92 -4.29 11.94
N GLN A 317 7.11 -3.22 11.17
CA GLN A 317 7.12 -3.27 9.70
C GLN A 317 8.53 -2.97 9.18
N ARG A 318 8.90 -3.61 8.06
CA ARG A 318 10.24 -3.44 7.51
C ARG A 318 10.48 -1.98 7.16
N THR A 319 11.56 -1.44 7.68
CA THR A 319 11.90 -0.02 7.54
C THR A 319 13.31 0.12 7.00
N ILE A 320 13.47 0.92 5.96
CA ILE A 320 14.76 1.19 5.33
C ILE A 320 15.02 2.69 5.31
N VAL A 321 16.05 3.11 6.04
CA VAL A 321 16.48 4.51 6.08
C VAL A 321 17.77 4.65 5.28
N TYR A 322 17.77 5.59 4.33
CA TYR A 322 18.93 5.91 3.50
C TYR A 322 19.61 7.20 3.96
N ALA A 323 20.93 7.18 4.09
CA ALA A 323 21.77 8.34 4.36
C ALA A 323 23.01 8.31 3.43
N SER A 324 23.84 9.35 3.47
CA SER A 324 25.06 9.45 2.66
C SER A 324 26.29 9.65 3.53
N THR A 325 27.44 9.13 3.10
CA THR A 325 28.75 9.36 3.73
C THR A 325 29.73 9.96 2.74
N VAL A 326 30.65 10.79 3.21
CA VAL A 326 31.71 11.33 2.34
C VAL A 326 32.71 10.22 2.02
N GLY A 327 32.92 9.95 0.72
CA GLY A 327 33.93 8.99 0.22
C GLY A 327 33.49 7.51 0.16
N ALA A 328 32.60 7.03 1.04
CA ALA A 328 32.24 5.61 1.14
C ALA A 328 30.89 5.23 0.48
N GLY A 329 30.11 6.19 -0.03
CA GLY A 329 28.84 5.94 -0.73
C GLY A 329 27.60 6.08 0.14
N PHE A 330 26.53 5.35 -0.23
CA PHE A 330 25.24 5.35 0.46
C PHE A 330 25.25 4.45 1.69
N LEU A 331 24.67 4.95 2.78
CA LEU A 331 24.50 4.20 4.02
C LEU A 331 23.04 3.75 4.15
N THR A 332 22.84 2.45 4.31
CA THR A 332 21.52 1.85 4.46
C THR A 332 21.34 1.30 5.87
N PHE A 333 20.30 1.77 6.55
CA PHE A 333 19.80 1.18 7.79
C PHE A 333 18.51 0.43 7.46
N ASP A 334 18.62 -0.87 7.21
CA ASP A 334 17.48 -1.76 7.01
C ASP A 334 17.21 -2.51 8.32
N SER A 335 15.94 -2.54 8.73
CA SER A 335 15.47 -3.30 9.89
C SER A 335 15.73 -4.79 9.79
N LEU A 336 15.97 -5.32 8.58
CA LEU A 336 16.37 -6.71 8.34
C LEU A 336 17.82 -6.85 7.82
N GLY A 337 18.56 -5.75 7.78
CA GLY A 337 19.90 -5.70 7.20
C GLY A 337 21.02 -5.69 8.25
N GLN A 338 22.23 -5.43 7.77
CA GLN A 338 23.45 -5.46 8.61
C GLN A 338 23.42 -4.45 9.78
N ARG A 339 22.72 -3.33 9.62
CA ARG A 339 22.64 -2.24 10.61
C ARG A 339 21.37 -2.27 11.45
N GLN A 340 20.68 -3.42 11.51
CA GLN A 340 19.42 -3.59 12.25
C GLN A 340 19.51 -3.34 13.77
N GLU A 341 20.72 -3.37 14.34
CA GLU A 341 21.00 -3.08 15.76
C GLU A 341 21.16 -1.57 16.08
N THR A 342 21.10 -0.71 15.05
CA THR A 342 21.15 0.75 15.21
C THR A 342 19.85 1.25 15.85
N ASP A 343 19.92 2.24 16.74
CA ASP A 343 18.72 2.91 17.26
C ASP A 343 17.94 3.54 16.10
N ALA A 344 16.64 3.24 15.99
CA ALA A 344 15.82 3.68 14.85
C ALA A 344 15.73 5.21 14.75
N ALA A 345 15.65 5.88 15.90
CA ALA A 345 15.68 7.34 15.96
C ALA A 345 17.05 7.90 15.50
N PHE A 346 18.16 7.24 15.86
CA PHE A 346 19.50 7.63 15.43
C PHE A 346 19.72 7.38 13.93
N ALA A 347 19.29 6.24 13.40
CA ALA A 347 19.31 5.94 11.96
C ALA A 347 18.56 7.02 11.16
N THR A 348 17.35 7.39 11.63
CA THR A 348 16.57 8.47 11.03
C THR A 348 17.26 9.82 11.14
N ARG A 349 17.87 10.12 12.29
CA ARG A 349 18.64 11.35 12.51
C ARG A 349 19.82 11.46 11.55
N CYS A 350 20.49 10.36 11.22
CA CYS A 350 21.57 10.31 10.23
C CYS A 350 21.08 10.74 8.84
N SER A 351 19.88 10.29 8.46
CA SER A 351 19.23 10.65 7.19
C SER A 351 18.75 12.11 7.11
N MET A 352 18.74 12.85 8.22
CA MET A 352 18.34 14.27 8.28
C MET A 352 19.51 15.24 8.49
N SER A 353 20.74 14.78 8.36
CA SER A 353 21.95 15.60 8.59
C SER A 353 22.28 16.50 7.39
N ILE A 354 21.42 17.49 7.13
CA ILE A 354 21.63 18.46 6.05
C ILE A 354 22.95 19.21 6.30
N PRO A 355 23.90 19.20 5.35
CA PRO A 355 25.19 19.88 5.50
C PRO A 355 25.03 21.36 5.89
N ILE A 356 25.91 21.85 6.78
CA ILE A 356 25.92 23.22 7.33
C ILE A 356 24.76 23.52 8.29
N PHE A 357 23.61 22.87 8.15
CA PHE A 357 22.45 23.07 9.01
C PHE A 357 22.52 22.23 10.30
N PHE A 358 22.86 20.95 10.18
CA PHE A 358 23.03 20.04 11.32
C PHE A 358 24.46 19.54 11.46
N ILE A 359 24.93 19.35 12.70
CA ILE A 359 26.18 18.63 12.97
C ILE A 359 25.99 17.18 12.51
N PRO A 360 26.82 16.65 11.59
CA PRO A 360 26.73 15.28 11.12
C PRO A 360 27.14 14.31 12.24
N PRO A 361 26.37 13.24 12.49
CA PRO A 361 26.83 12.10 13.28
C PRO A 361 28.02 11.43 12.60
N GLU A 362 28.86 10.76 13.38
CA GLU A 362 29.95 9.92 12.87
C GLU A 362 29.59 8.45 13.04
N ILE A 363 29.77 7.67 11.98
CA ILE A 363 29.63 6.21 11.98
C ILE A 363 30.89 5.64 11.37
N GLU A 364 31.53 4.69 12.05
CA GLU A 364 32.74 4.01 11.57
C GLU A 364 33.87 4.99 11.18
N GLY A 365 33.95 6.14 11.88
CA GLY A 365 34.96 7.18 11.62
C GLY A 365 34.65 8.10 10.44
N ALA A 366 33.48 7.97 9.80
CA ALA A 366 33.03 8.82 8.71
C ALA A 366 31.82 9.68 9.12
N ALA A 367 31.83 10.96 8.71
CA ALA A 367 30.69 11.86 8.88
C ALA A 367 29.52 11.45 7.98
N VAL A 368 28.32 11.37 8.58
CA VAL A 368 27.07 10.97 7.93
C VAL A 368 26.19 12.17 7.69
N TYR A 369 25.72 12.29 6.46
CA TYR A 369 24.92 13.40 5.95
C TYR A 369 23.57 12.92 5.44
N ASP A 370 22.66 13.87 5.24
CA ASP A 370 21.39 13.63 4.56
C ASP A 370 21.64 12.96 3.19
N GLY A 371 20.82 11.94 2.87
CA GLY A 371 20.86 11.24 1.59
C GLY A 371 20.59 12.14 0.39
N GLY A 372 20.12 13.38 0.62
CA GLY A 372 20.07 14.45 -0.38
C GLY A 372 21.39 14.69 -1.13
N LEU A 373 22.53 14.28 -0.58
CA LEU A 373 23.80 14.16 -1.30
C LEU A 373 23.86 12.81 -2.05
N GLY A 374 23.32 12.77 -3.27
CA GLY A 374 23.46 11.61 -4.18
C GLY A 374 22.25 10.68 -4.30
N ASN A 375 21.35 10.62 -3.31
CA ASN A 375 20.23 9.66 -3.26
C ASN A 375 19.03 10.22 -2.48
N ASN A 376 18.57 11.43 -2.87
CA ASN A 376 17.44 12.08 -2.22
C ASN A 376 16.14 11.31 -2.47
N PHE A 377 16.02 10.68 -3.65
CA PHE A 377 14.97 9.74 -4.00
C PHE A 377 15.49 8.30 -4.14
N PRO A 378 15.40 7.46 -3.09
CA PRO A 378 16.10 6.17 -3.05
C PRO A 378 15.43 5.04 -3.82
N LEU A 379 14.63 5.35 -4.86
CA LEU A 379 13.89 4.34 -5.62
C LEU A 379 14.82 3.40 -6.39
N ARG A 380 15.83 3.94 -7.08
CA ARG A 380 16.78 3.14 -7.85
C ARG A 380 17.53 2.14 -6.95
N THR A 381 18.08 2.63 -5.84
CA THR A 381 18.77 1.81 -4.84
C THR A 381 17.82 0.78 -4.23
N PHE A 382 16.60 1.18 -3.88
CA PHE A 382 15.60 0.26 -3.35
C PHE A 382 15.28 -0.88 -4.33
N ILE A 383 15.06 -0.58 -5.62
CA ILE A 383 14.76 -1.59 -6.64
C ILE A 383 15.95 -2.52 -6.86
N ALA A 384 17.17 -2.00 -6.88
CA ALA A 384 18.39 -2.80 -7.01
C ALA A 384 18.55 -3.77 -5.82
N ASP A 385 18.27 -3.32 -4.60
CA ASP A 385 18.43 -4.16 -3.41
C ASP A 385 17.21 -5.10 -3.18
N ASN A 386 16.08 -4.84 -3.85
CA ASN A 386 14.79 -5.52 -3.60
C ASN A 386 14.06 -5.89 -4.90
N HIS A 387 14.77 -6.48 -5.86
CA HIS A 387 14.28 -6.78 -7.22
C HIS A 387 12.90 -7.43 -7.34
N SER A 388 12.46 -8.21 -6.36
CA SER A 388 11.17 -8.91 -6.36
C SER A 388 10.02 -8.14 -5.72
N LYS A 389 10.28 -6.99 -5.09
CA LYS A 389 9.30 -6.26 -4.30
C LYS A 389 8.72 -5.09 -5.07
N LEU A 390 7.42 -5.17 -5.34
CA LEU A 390 6.67 -4.10 -5.99
C LEU A 390 6.58 -2.88 -5.06
N SER A 391 6.79 -1.69 -5.61
CA SER A 391 6.92 -0.46 -4.85
C SER A 391 6.24 0.73 -5.53
N ILE A 392 5.73 1.67 -4.72
CA ILE A 392 5.37 3.02 -5.16
C ILE A 392 6.40 4.01 -4.62
N GLY A 393 6.91 4.85 -5.50
CA GLY A 393 7.75 5.99 -5.16
C GLY A 393 6.92 7.26 -4.94
N LEU A 394 7.20 8.02 -3.87
CA LEU A 394 6.65 9.36 -3.64
C LEU A 394 7.73 10.40 -3.96
N TYR A 395 7.58 11.06 -5.11
CA TYR A 395 8.55 12.00 -5.64
C TYR A 395 8.07 13.44 -5.44
N LEU A 396 8.82 14.20 -4.64
CA LEU A 396 8.60 15.64 -4.46
C LEU A 396 9.36 16.43 -5.53
N VAL A 397 8.64 17.25 -6.29
CA VAL A 397 9.24 18.16 -7.27
C VAL A 397 10.07 19.23 -6.54
N SER A 398 11.32 19.37 -6.98
CA SER A 398 12.27 20.36 -6.47
C SER A 398 12.13 21.69 -7.23
N ASP A 399 12.46 22.80 -6.57
CA ASP A 399 12.60 24.09 -7.24
C ASP A 399 13.92 24.11 -8.03
N VAL A 400 13.87 24.38 -9.34
CA VAL A 400 15.08 24.58 -10.14
C VAL A 400 15.70 25.92 -9.74
N LYS A 401 16.81 25.91 -9.00
CA LYS A 401 17.63 27.11 -8.79
C LYS A 401 18.73 27.18 -9.85
N LYS A 402 18.70 28.22 -10.68
CA LYS A 402 19.92 28.84 -11.22
C LYS A 402 20.39 29.86 -10.16
N ASN A 403 21.46 29.57 -9.42
CA ASN A 403 22.48 30.51 -8.92
C ASN A 403 23.21 30.00 -7.65
N GLY A 404 24.51 29.69 -7.80
CA GLY A 404 25.56 30.41 -7.06
C GLY A 404 26.47 29.59 -6.15
N GLY A 405 27.29 28.69 -6.72
CA GLY A 405 28.53 28.20 -6.11
C GLY A 405 29.00 26.91 -6.76
N LEU A 406 30.16 26.92 -7.45
CA LEU A 406 30.69 25.83 -8.29
C LEU A 406 30.52 24.41 -7.73
N VAL A 407 30.76 24.20 -6.43
CA VAL A 407 30.68 22.87 -5.78
C VAL A 407 29.23 22.44 -5.47
N ARG A 408 28.35 23.38 -5.09
CA ARG A 408 26.91 23.10 -4.90
C ARG A 408 26.22 22.87 -6.24
N ASP A 409 26.58 23.66 -7.25
CA ASP A 409 26.01 23.57 -8.59
C ASP A 409 26.33 22.19 -9.20
N LEU A 410 27.56 21.67 -9.05
CA LEU A 410 27.94 20.34 -9.55
C LEU A 410 27.21 19.18 -8.82
N MET A 411 27.07 19.24 -7.49
CA MET A 411 26.35 18.21 -6.74
C MET A 411 24.85 18.21 -7.07
N ASP A 412 24.22 19.39 -7.05
CA ASP A 412 22.80 19.53 -7.36
C ASP A 412 22.50 19.04 -8.79
N ILE A 413 23.36 19.36 -9.77
CA ILE A 413 23.21 18.92 -11.17
C ILE A 413 23.34 17.40 -11.35
N VAL A 414 24.33 16.76 -10.69
CA VAL A 414 24.54 15.30 -10.79
C VAL A 414 23.39 14.54 -10.12
N THR A 415 22.92 15.00 -8.95
CA THR A 415 21.77 14.38 -8.27
C THR A 415 20.48 14.52 -9.08
N ASP A 416 20.24 15.69 -9.67
CA ASP A 416 18.98 15.96 -10.38
C ASP A 416 18.94 15.22 -11.74
N THR A 417 20.08 14.95 -12.38
CA THR A 417 20.14 14.22 -13.67
C THR A 417 19.85 12.72 -13.51
N ASP A 418 20.45 12.08 -12.50
CA ASP A 418 20.23 10.66 -12.22
C ASP A 418 18.84 10.40 -11.63
N GLU A 419 18.33 11.32 -10.79
CA GLU A 419 16.98 11.26 -10.25
C GLU A 419 15.92 11.41 -11.36
N ARG A 420 16.07 12.39 -12.25
CA ARG A 420 15.14 12.57 -13.38
C ARG A 420 15.10 11.36 -14.28
N THR A 421 16.26 10.79 -14.62
CA THR A 421 16.33 9.56 -15.42
C THR A 421 15.60 8.40 -14.74
N THR A 422 15.80 8.24 -13.42
CA THR A 422 15.09 7.21 -12.63
C THR A 422 13.59 7.45 -12.63
N VAL A 423 13.15 8.70 -12.50
CA VAL A 423 11.73 9.09 -12.49
C VAL A 423 11.10 8.81 -13.85
N ASP A 424 11.72 9.26 -14.93
CA ASP A 424 11.21 9.12 -16.30
C ASP A 424 11.05 7.64 -16.69
N GLN A 425 11.97 6.78 -16.25
CA GLN A 425 11.92 5.33 -16.51
C GLN A 425 10.89 4.57 -15.65
N ASN A 426 10.34 5.19 -14.59
CA ASN A 426 9.46 4.53 -13.61
C ASN A 426 8.19 5.33 -13.31
N LEU A 427 7.70 6.15 -14.26
CA LEU A 427 6.52 6.99 -14.08
C LEU A 427 5.26 6.20 -13.69
N ASP A 428 5.15 4.96 -14.14
CA ASP A 428 4.08 4.01 -13.79
C ASP A 428 4.09 3.58 -12.32
N LYS A 429 5.18 3.83 -11.61
CA LYS A 429 5.40 3.45 -10.20
C LYS A 429 5.65 4.65 -9.30
N ILE A 430 5.52 5.88 -9.81
CA ILE A 430 5.87 7.10 -9.07
C ILE A 430 4.68 8.04 -9.00
N VAL A 431 4.33 8.41 -7.77
CA VAL A 431 3.45 9.54 -7.49
C VAL A 431 4.29 10.82 -7.52
N ILE A 432 4.06 11.65 -8.52
CA ILE A 432 4.66 12.98 -8.62
C ILE A 432 3.81 13.96 -7.81
N ILE A 433 4.45 14.66 -6.89
CA ILE A 433 3.82 15.64 -6.01
C ILE A 433 4.50 16.99 -6.24
N ASP A 434 3.71 18.02 -6.54
CA ASP A 434 4.19 19.39 -6.72
C ASP A 434 3.85 20.26 -5.49
N PRO A 435 4.81 20.48 -4.57
CA PRO A 435 4.59 21.29 -3.37
C PRO A 435 4.90 22.79 -3.57
N ARG A 436 5.16 23.26 -4.80
CA ARG A 436 5.58 24.65 -5.06
C ARG A 436 4.44 25.65 -4.79
N PRO A 437 4.72 26.82 -4.19
CA PRO A 437 6.04 27.47 -4.09
C PRO A 437 6.76 27.28 -2.75
N ILE A 438 6.26 26.42 -1.85
CA ILE A 438 6.87 26.18 -0.53
C ILE A 438 8.28 25.61 -0.73
N LYS A 439 9.27 26.17 -0.04
CA LYS A 439 10.68 25.75 -0.15
C LYS A 439 11.01 24.64 0.86
N THR A 440 11.95 23.77 0.52
CA THR A 440 12.44 22.67 1.39
C THR A 440 12.92 23.14 2.77
N THR A 441 13.49 24.35 2.85
CA THR A 441 14.03 24.94 4.08
C THR A 441 13.07 25.87 4.82
N GLN A 442 11.82 25.98 4.37
CA GLN A 442 10.80 26.83 5.00
C GLN A 442 10.15 26.09 6.17
N PHE A 443 10.86 26.00 7.30
CA PHE A 443 10.39 25.30 8.49
C PHE A 443 9.37 26.08 9.33
N ASP A 444 9.15 27.35 9.01
CA ASP A 444 8.07 28.18 9.53
C ASP A 444 6.92 28.11 8.51
N LEU A 445 6.01 27.17 8.71
CA LEU A 445 4.83 26.97 7.86
C LEU A 445 3.58 27.42 8.61
N THR A 446 2.79 28.25 7.94
CA THR A 446 1.43 28.60 8.40
C THR A 446 0.50 27.38 8.33
N ASP A 447 -0.63 27.42 9.03
CA ASP A 447 -1.61 26.33 8.96
C ASP A 447 -2.19 26.17 7.55
N ASP A 448 -2.38 27.26 6.81
CA ASP A 448 -2.80 27.21 5.41
C ASP A 448 -1.74 26.56 4.51
N GLU A 449 -0.45 26.86 4.71
CA GLU A 449 0.64 26.19 3.97
C GLU A 449 0.76 24.70 4.29
N LYS A 450 0.51 24.30 5.55
CA LYS A 450 0.43 22.89 5.93
C LYS A 450 -0.75 22.19 5.25
N GLN A 451 -1.91 22.83 5.18
CA GLN A 451 -3.07 22.31 4.45
C GLN A 451 -2.79 22.22 2.94
N TYR A 452 -2.11 23.22 2.37
CA TYR A 452 -1.69 23.21 0.98
C TYR A 452 -0.78 22.01 0.66
N LEU A 453 0.22 21.72 1.49
CA LEU A 453 1.09 20.55 1.31
C LEU A 453 0.29 19.24 1.35
N LEU A 454 -0.57 19.06 2.35
CA LEU A 454 -1.45 17.88 2.44
C LEU A 454 -2.31 17.72 1.18
N GLN A 455 -2.88 18.82 0.69
CA GLN A 455 -3.71 18.82 -0.51
C GLN A 455 -2.89 18.50 -1.77
N ALA A 456 -1.68 19.03 -1.91
CA ALA A 456 -0.78 18.74 -3.03
C ALA A 456 -0.45 17.24 -3.11
N GLY A 457 -0.20 16.62 -1.96
CA GLY A 457 -0.01 15.17 -1.84
C GLY A 457 -1.22 14.37 -2.32
N LYS A 458 -2.42 14.74 -1.87
CA LYS A 458 -3.67 14.08 -2.27
C LYS A 458 -3.89 14.16 -3.78
N VAL A 459 -3.71 15.35 -4.35
CA VAL A 459 -3.84 15.58 -5.80
C VAL A 459 -2.84 14.71 -6.56
N GLY A 460 -1.56 14.70 -6.18
CA GLY A 460 -0.55 13.88 -6.82
C GLY A 460 -0.92 12.40 -6.83
N ALA A 461 -1.38 11.87 -5.70
CA ALA A 461 -1.83 10.48 -5.60
C ALA A 461 -3.07 10.18 -6.46
N LEU A 462 -4.07 11.06 -6.46
CA LEU A 462 -5.27 10.87 -7.29
C LEU A 462 -4.96 10.92 -8.79
N VAL A 463 -4.09 11.84 -9.22
CA VAL A 463 -3.60 11.91 -10.62
C VAL A 463 -2.88 10.62 -11.00
N TYR A 464 -1.99 10.13 -10.14
CA TYR A 464 -1.29 8.87 -10.35
C TYR A 464 -2.26 7.69 -10.48
N LEU A 465 -3.20 7.55 -9.53
CA LEU A 465 -4.19 6.47 -9.53
C LEU A 465 -5.09 6.54 -10.78
N ASN A 466 -5.59 7.72 -11.14
CA ASN A 466 -6.41 7.91 -12.34
C ASN A 466 -5.65 7.48 -13.61
N LYS A 467 -4.37 7.87 -13.71
CA LYS A 467 -3.56 7.63 -14.91
C LYS A 467 -3.07 6.18 -15.03
N HIS A 468 -2.70 5.54 -13.92
CA HIS A 468 -1.99 4.26 -13.93
C HIS A 468 -2.78 3.09 -13.35
N HIS A 469 -3.93 3.35 -12.68
CA HIS A 469 -4.79 2.35 -12.04
C HIS A 469 -6.26 2.59 -12.42
N GLY A 470 -6.56 2.53 -13.72
CA GLY A 470 -7.90 2.76 -14.26
C GLY A 470 -8.96 1.77 -13.74
N ASP A 471 -8.53 0.63 -13.20
CA ASP A 471 -9.37 -0.35 -12.51
C ASP A 471 -9.99 0.18 -11.21
N LEU A 472 -9.43 1.24 -10.62
CA LEU A 472 -9.89 1.85 -9.36
C LEU A 472 -10.97 2.93 -9.53
N ARG A 473 -11.38 3.25 -10.77
CA ARG A 473 -12.46 4.19 -11.11
C ARG A 473 -12.35 5.56 -10.43
N ILE A 474 -11.14 6.10 -10.31
CA ILE A 474 -10.95 7.52 -9.97
C ILE A 474 -11.43 8.34 -11.15
N THR A 475 -12.44 9.20 -10.97
CA THR A 475 -12.98 10.00 -12.08
C THR A 475 -12.18 11.30 -12.28
N ASP A 476 -12.12 11.78 -13.52
CA ASP A 476 -11.54 13.10 -13.81
C ASP A 476 -12.25 14.22 -13.04
N GLU A 477 -13.56 14.11 -12.80
CA GLU A 477 -14.30 15.05 -11.96
C GLU A 477 -13.78 15.08 -10.51
N ASN A 478 -13.52 13.91 -9.91
CA ASN A 478 -12.94 13.84 -8.57
C ASN A 478 -11.53 14.46 -8.53
N VAL A 479 -10.69 14.17 -9.52
CA VAL A 479 -9.34 14.74 -9.61
C VAL A 479 -9.40 16.25 -9.77
N ASN A 480 -10.21 16.75 -10.71
CA ASN A 480 -10.37 18.17 -11.01
C ASN A 480 -10.93 18.95 -9.82
N SER A 481 -11.83 18.36 -9.03
CA SER A 481 -12.34 18.96 -7.79
C SER A 481 -11.22 19.18 -6.76
N GLU A 482 -10.33 18.19 -6.57
CA GLU A 482 -9.22 18.30 -5.62
C GLU A 482 -8.11 19.24 -6.12
N ILE A 483 -7.90 19.32 -7.43
CA ILE A 483 -7.03 20.33 -8.06
C ILE A 483 -7.58 21.73 -7.81
N HIS A 484 -8.88 21.95 -8.02
CA HIS A 484 -9.49 23.24 -7.77
C HIS A 484 -9.34 23.70 -6.31
N LYS A 485 -9.50 22.78 -5.34
CA LYS A 485 -9.23 23.08 -3.91
C LYS A 485 -7.78 23.46 -3.67
N LEU A 486 -6.83 22.79 -4.32
CA LEU A 486 -5.41 23.11 -4.23
C LEU A 486 -5.12 24.52 -4.77
N ASP A 487 -5.72 24.89 -5.89
CA ASP A 487 -5.55 26.22 -6.50
C ASP A 487 -6.16 27.33 -5.64
N LEU A 488 -7.32 27.08 -5.01
CA LEU A 488 -7.92 28.02 -4.06
C LEU A 488 -7.02 28.25 -2.84
N LEU A 489 -6.43 27.19 -2.28
CA LEU A 489 -5.46 27.30 -1.19
C LEU A 489 -4.22 28.08 -1.63
N LYS A 490 -3.69 27.80 -2.83
CA LYS A 490 -2.53 28.52 -3.39
C LYS A 490 -2.82 30.01 -3.53
N LYS A 491 -4.00 30.37 -4.06
CA LYS A 491 -4.44 31.76 -4.20
C LYS A 491 -4.65 32.44 -2.86
N LYS A 492 -5.18 31.73 -1.85
CA LYS A 492 -5.34 32.27 -0.50
C LYS A 492 -3.99 32.64 0.14
N ILE A 493 -2.94 31.84 -0.10
CA ILE A 493 -1.64 32.01 0.54
C ILE A 493 -0.77 33.03 -0.20
N TYR A 494 -0.80 33.04 -1.54
CA TYR A 494 0.16 33.79 -2.38
C TYR A 494 -0.48 34.77 -3.39
N GLY A 495 -1.81 34.85 -3.43
CA GLY A 495 -2.56 35.62 -4.44
C GLY A 495 -3.07 36.98 -3.98
#